data_AF-A0A2A5D9T2-F1
#
_entry.id   AF-A0A2A5D9T2-F1
#
_cell.length_a   1.000
_cell.length_b   1.000
_cell.length_c   1.000
_cell.angle_alpha   90.00
_cell.angle_beta   90.00
_cell.angle_gamma   90.00
#
_symmetry.space_group_name_H-M   'P 1'
#
loop_
_entity.id
_entity.type
_entity.pdbx_description
1 polymer ?
#
loop_
_entity_poly.entity_id
_entity_poly.type
_entity_poly.pdbx_seq_one_letter_code
_entity_poly.pdbx_strand_id
1 'polypeptide(L)'
;MPVRDYRLTAKVNTSGFIVEPEDIYREKSKYYLSSHQLSEFRTNPKLFHKRKSGLIKEVSKDCFIHGSAVHKLVLEGQHAYNQAYSHSELINPATNKPFGKDTKAYKSWSKNIKKQILTEQEHRICLEMQCAVLSNKEARVLFGDGFPEKVIRFTYNGFKSQSRIDWFNRWYGIVDLKTCRDISRFIYDIKYFGYLNQLAFYRKGVFIKTGVKCEVYIIAVEKIEPYRCEVYRINPALLDLAEATNEKAMVDLGECKKTDVWIRNKLIEIEYL
;
A
#
# COMPACT_ATOMS: atom_id res chain seq x y z
N MET A 1 17.80 25.37 12.74
CA MET A 1 18.72 24.37 12.13
C MET A 1 18.41 24.32 10.65
N PRO A 2 19.41 24.34 9.75
CA PRO A 2 19.14 24.15 8.32
C PRO A 2 18.45 22.79 8.12
N VAL A 3 17.34 22.80 7.38
CA VAL A 3 16.63 21.57 7.01
C VAL A 3 17.62 20.70 6.27
N ARG A 4 17.92 19.49 6.78
CA ARG A 4 18.80 18.55 6.08
C ARG A 4 18.16 18.23 4.73
N ASP A 5 18.83 18.61 3.65
CA ASP A 5 18.42 18.19 2.32
C ASP A 5 18.84 16.73 2.12
N TYR A 6 17.85 15.83 2.09
CA TYR A 6 18.04 14.40 1.87
C TYR A 6 18.04 14.03 0.38
N ARG A 7 18.13 15.02 -0.51
CA ARG A 7 18.18 14.80 -1.95
C ARG A 7 19.42 13.99 -2.33
N LEU A 8 19.22 13.00 -3.19
CA LEU A 8 20.29 12.28 -3.86
C LEU A 8 21.12 13.22 -4.75
N THR A 9 22.42 12.95 -4.83
CA THR A 9 23.36 13.74 -5.65
C THR A 9 23.10 13.59 -7.15
N ALA A 10 22.39 12.54 -7.57
CA ALA A 10 21.98 12.31 -8.95
C ALA A 10 20.58 11.66 -9.01
N LYS A 11 19.86 11.86 -10.12
CA LYS A 11 18.58 11.18 -10.37
C LYS A 11 18.78 9.68 -10.49
N VAL A 12 17.92 8.90 -9.84
CA VAL A 12 17.87 7.45 -10.05
C VAL A 12 17.34 7.13 -11.46
N ASN A 13 18.02 6.23 -12.17
CA ASN A 13 17.55 5.71 -13.45
C ASN A 13 16.41 4.70 -13.23
N THR A 14 15.23 5.02 -13.75
CA THR A 14 14.00 4.22 -13.59
C THR A 14 13.59 3.49 -14.86
N SER A 15 14.48 3.29 -15.84
CA SER A 15 14.16 2.61 -17.11
C SER A 15 13.63 1.18 -16.91
N GLY A 16 14.03 0.50 -15.83
CA GLY A 16 13.56 -0.84 -15.47
C GLY A 16 12.23 -0.89 -14.72
N PHE A 17 11.55 0.26 -14.54
CA PHE A 17 10.28 0.36 -13.82
C PHE A 17 9.13 0.31 -14.82
N ILE A 18 8.11 -0.50 -14.51
CA ILE A 18 7.02 -0.83 -15.42
C ILE A 18 5.77 -0.05 -15.02
N VAL A 19 5.00 0.42 -16.01
CA VAL A 19 3.62 0.85 -15.80
C VAL A 19 2.72 -0.33 -16.12
N GLU A 20 1.94 -0.76 -15.15
CA GLU A 20 1.05 -1.91 -15.30
C GLU A 20 -0.26 -1.63 -14.53
N PRO A 21 -1.43 -1.92 -15.12
CA PRO A 21 -2.70 -1.91 -14.41
C PRO A 21 -2.68 -2.76 -13.13
N GLU A 22 -3.43 -2.33 -12.12
CA GLU A 22 -3.43 -2.97 -10.80
C GLU A 22 -3.94 -4.41 -10.84
N ASP A 23 -4.96 -4.69 -11.65
CA ASP A 23 -5.53 -6.03 -11.85
C ASP A 23 -4.49 -7.00 -12.44
N ILE A 24 -3.72 -6.55 -13.45
CA ILE A 24 -2.61 -7.33 -14.02
C ILE A 24 -1.52 -7.56 -12.97
N TYR A 25 -1.11 -6.52 -12.22
CA TYR A 25 -0.15 -6.65 -11.13
C TYR A 25 -0.59 -7.68 -10.07
N ARG A 26 -1.86 -7.61 -9.65
CA ARG A 26 -2.47 -8.54 -8.70
C ARG A 26 -2.46 -9.97 -9.24
N GLU A 27 -2.85 -10.17 -10.50
CA GLU A 27 -2.83 -11.49 -11.14
C GLU A 27 -1.43 -12.12 -11.13
N LYS A 28 -0.40 -11.31 -11.39
CA LYS A 28 1.00 -11.73 -11.42
C LYS A 28 1.51 -12.19 -10.05
N SER A 29 0.77 -11.92 -8.97
CA SER A 29 1.10 -12.40 -7.61
C SER A 29 1.01 -13.93 -7.47
N LYS A 30 0.48 -14.64 -8.48
CA LYS A 30 0.61 -16.10 -8.61
C LYS A 30 2.05 -16.54 -8.86
N TYR A 31 2.82 -15.74 -9.61
CA TYR A 31 4.17 -16.07 -10.09
C TYR A 31 5.27 -15.32 -9.33
N TYR A 32 4.95 -14.15 -8.78
CA TYR A 32 5.89 -13.29 -8.09
C TYR A 32 5.50 -13.12 -6.63
N LEU A 33 6.46 -13.30 -5.73
CA LEU A 33 6.31 -13.02 -4.30
C LEU A 33 6.20 -11.51 -4.06
N SER A 34 5.17 -11.06 -3.36
CA SER A 34 5.00 -9.67 -2.94
C SER A 34 5.31 -9.46 -1.45
N SER A 35 5.52 -8.21 -1.04
CA SER A 35 5.71 -7.84 0.37
C SER A 35 4.52 -8.26 1.25
N HIS A 36 3.30 -8.11 0.75
CA HIS A 36 2.06 -8.53 1.42
C HIS A 36 2.01 -10.05 1.61
N GLN A 37 2.39 -10.81 0.58
CA GLN A 37 2.47 -12.27 0.66
C GLN A 37 3.52 -12.73 1.67
N LEU A 38 4.70 -12.10 1.69
CA LEU A 38 5.72 -12.41 2.68
C LEU A 38 5.26 -12.02 4.10
N SER A 39 4.49 -10.94 4.25
CA SER A 39 3.89 -10.56 5.53
C SER A 39 2.88 -11.58 6.02
N GLU A 40 1.98 -12.04 5.16
CA GLU A 40 1.03 -13.10 5.48
C GLU A 40 1.76 -14.38 5.90
N PHE A 41 2.81 -14.77 5.18
CA PHE A 41 3.65 -15.90 5.56
C PHE A 41 4.30 -15.71 6.94
N ARG A 42 4.88 -14.54 7.23
CA ARG A 42 5.48 -14.26 8.54
C ARG A 42 4.47 -14.42 9.67
N THR A 43 3.25 -13.92 9.47
CA THR A 43 2.17 -13.96 10.48
C THR A 43 1.58 -15.35 10.62
N ASN A 44 1.29 -16.03 9.52
CA ASN A 44 0.60 -17.32 9.51
C ASN A 44 0.95 -18.16 8.27
N PRO A 45 2.01 -18.98 8.32
CA PRO A 45 2.42 -19.82 7.20
C PRO A 45 1.34 -20.79 6.71
N LYS A 46 0.50 -21.30 7.63
CA LYS A 46 -0.60 -22.21 7.29
C LYS A 46 -1.68 -21.50 6.48
N LEU A 47 -2.03 -20.27 6.86
CA LEU A 47 -2.98 -19.45 6.11
C LEU A 47 -2.42 -19.08 4.74
N PHE A 48 -1.15 -18.67 4.69
CA PHE A 48 -0.43 -18.41 3.45
C PHE A 48 -0.50 -19.59 2.49
N HIS A 49 -0.16 -20.79 2.97
CA HIS A 49 -0.24 -22.01 2.18
C HIS A 49 -1.65 -22.29 1.67
N LYS A 50 -2.65 -22.26 2.56
CA LYS A 50 -4.05 -22.51 2.18
C LYS A 50 -4.53 -21.54 1.09
N ARG A 51 -4.16 -20.26 1.15
CA ARG A 51 -4.48 -19.27 0.12
C ARG A 51 -3.76 -19.57 -1.18
N LYS A 52 -2.44 -19.80 -1.13
CA LYS A 52 -1.64 -20.08 -2.33
C LYS A 52 -2.05 -21.35 -3.06
N SER A 53 -2.49 -22.36 -2.32
CA SER A 53 -2.95 -23.64 -2.88
C SER A 53 -4.43 -23.64 -3.26
N GLY A 54 -5.14 -22.51 -3.15
CA GLY A 54 -6.56 -22.41 -3.50
C GLY A 54 -7.50 -23.18 -2.57
N LEU A 55 -7.02 -23.59 -1.39
CA LEU A 55 -7.78 -24.39 -0.42
C LEU A 55 -8.81 -23.57 0.37
N ILE A 56 -8.75 -22.24 0.30
CA ILE A 56 -9.74 -21.34 0.89
C ILE A 56 -10.16 -20.27 -0.11
N LYS A 57 -11.45 -19.89 -0.06
CA LYS A 57 -11.99 -18.80 -0.86
C LYS A 57 -11.50 -17.45 -0.31
N GLU A 58 -11.12 -16.55 -1.20
CA GLU A 58 -10.88 -15.16 -0.83
C GLU A 58 -12.21 -14.51 -0.42
N VAL A 59 -12.22 -13.91 0.77
CA VAL A 59 -13.32 -13.05 1.19
C VAL A 59 -12.98 -11.63 0.73
N SER A 60 -13.83 -11.03 -0.10
CA SER A 60 -13.75 -9.61 -0.46
C SER A 60 -13.71 -8.79 0.83
N LYS A 61 -12.67 -7.99 1.01
CA LYS A 61 -12.59 -7.03 2.12
C LYS A 61 -13.09 -5.68 1.63
N ASP A 62 -14.37 -5.41 1.83
CA ASP A 62 -15.00 -4.12 1.52
C ASP A 62 -14.37 -2.94 2.29
N CYS A 63 -13.60 -3.22 3.35
CA CYS A 63 -12.95 -2.24 4.23
C CYS A 63 -11.86 -1.35 3.56
N PHE A 64 -11.48 -1.58 2.30
CA PHE A 64 -10.38 -0.85 1.66
C PHE A 64 -10.79 0.28 0.70
N ILE A 65 -12.09 0.44 0.42
CA ILE A 65 -12.57 1.36 -0.64
C ILE A 65 -12.07 2.80 -0.42
N HIS A 66 -12.17 3.35 0.79
CA HIS A 66 -11.69 4.72 1.06
C HIS A 66 -10.19 4.87 0.87
N GLY A 67 -9.40 3.88 1.32
CA GLY A 67 -7.94 3.91 1.18
C GLY A 67 -7.53 3.90 -0.29
N SER A 68 -8.11 3.01 -1.09
CA SER A 68 -7.83 2.94 -2.53
C SER A 68 -8.26 4.21 -3.28
N ALA A 69 -9.42 4.77 -2.92
CA ALA A 69 -9.93 6.01 -3.52
C ALA A 69 -9.01 7.21 -3.27
N VAL A 70 -8.57 7.38 -2.02
CA VAL A 70 -7.59 8.43 -1.64
C VAL A 70 -6.26 8.23 -2.35
N HIS A 71 -5.73 6.99 -2.39
CA HIS A 71 -4.48 6.70 -3.12
C HIS A 71 -4.60 7.09 -4.59
N LYS A 72 -5.66 6.66 -5.27
CA LYS A 72 -5.90 6.99 -6.67
C LYS A 72 -5.90 8.51 -6.89
N LEU A 73 -6.62 9.24 -6.04
CA LEU A 73 -6.78 10.68 -6.15
C LEU A 73 -5.47 11.44 -5.88
N VAL A 74 -4.74 11.06 -4.84
CA VAL A 74 -3.50 11.74 -4.42
C VAL A 74 -2.34 11.42 -5.38
N LEU A 75 -2.20 10.16 -5.77
CA LEU A 75 -1.04 9.68 -6.53
C LEU A 75 -1.22 9.83 -8.05
N GLU A 76 -2.42 9.56 -8.57
CA GLU A 76 -2.69 9.56 -10.02
C GLU A 76 -3.54 10.77 -10.48
N GLY A 77 -4.04 11.57 -9.53
CA GLY A 77 -4.76 12.81 -9.80
C GLY A 77 -6.24 12.66 -10.14
N GLN A 78 -6.91 13.81 -10.30
CA GLN A 78 -8.36 13.90 -10.49
C GLN A 78 -8.88 13.11 -11.70
N HIS A 79 -8.14 13.12 -12.81
CA HIS A 79 -8.55 12.44 -14.03
C HIS A 79 -8.64 10.92 -13.82
N ALA A 80 -7.57 10.31 -13.28
CA ALA A 80 -7.52 8.87 -13.00
C ALA A 80 -8.53 8.46 -11.92
N TYR A 81 -8.74 9.32 -10.91
CA TYR A 81 -9.79 9.14 -9.91
C TYR A 81 -11.19 9.13 -10.54
N ASN A 82 -11.52 10.13 -11.37
CA ASN A 82 -12.83 10.22 -12.03
C ASN A 82 -13.07 9.08 -13.04
N GLN A 83 -12.03 8.44 -13.57
CA GLN A 83 -12.18 7.24 -14.39
C GLN A 83 -12.53 6.01 -13.56
N ALA A 84 -11.96 5.87 -12.36
CA ALA A 84 -12.11 4.70 -11.50
C ALA A 84 -13.36 4.76 -10.59
N TYR A 85 -13.76 5.96 -10.17
CA TYR A 85 -14.81 6.19 -9.18
C TYR A 85 -15.97 7.01 -9.74
N SER A 86 -17.18 6.67 -9.29
CA SER A 86 -18.40 7.46 -9.48
C SER A 86 -18.90 7.88 -8.10
N HIS A 87 -19.37 9.11 -7.97
CA HIS A 87 -20.02 9.63 -6.76
C HIS A 87 -21.50 9.97 -7.01
N SER A 88 -22.05 9.52 -8.14
CA SER A 88 -23.49 9.63 -8.39
C SER A 88 -24.26 8.76 -7.41
N GLU A 89 -25.32 9.28 -6.82
CA GLU A 89 -26.21 8.52 -5.94
C GLU A 89 -27.60 8.37 -6.57
N LEU A 90 -28.21 7.20 -6.42
CA LEU A 90 -29.61 7.03 -6.76
C LEU A 90 -30.47 7.62 -5.63
N ILE A 91 -31.10 8.76 -5.88
CA ILE A 91 -31.97 9.44 -4.91
C ILE A 91 -33.38 8.83 -4.94
N ASN A 92 -33.94 8.56 -3.77
CA ASN A 92 -35.33 8.16 -3.61
C ASN A 92 -36.24 9.41 -3.69
N PRO A 93 -37.13 9.52 -4.69
CA PRO A 93 -37.99 10.69 -4.86
C PRO A 93 -38.93 10.95 -3.67
N ALA A 94 -39.30 9.92 -2.91
CA ALA A 94 -40.22 10.05 -1.77
C ALA A 94 -39.55 10.62 -0.51
N THR A 95 -38.26 10.35 -0.32
CA THR A 95 -37.52 10.78 0.89
C THR A 95 -36.48 11.86 0.60
N ASN A 96 -36.20 12.14 -0.67
CA ASN A 96 -35.09 12.95 -1.14
C ASN A 96 -33.73 12.53 -0.56
N LYS A 97 -33.57 11.24 -0.23
CA LYS A 97 -32.35 10.63 0.32
C LYS A 97 -31.83 9.51 -0.59
N PRO A 98 -30.53 9.18 -0.56
CA PRO A 98 -29.98 8.08 -1.34
C PRO A 98 -30.62 6.73 -0.97
N PHE A 99 -30.83 5.86 -1.97
CA PHE A 99 -31.19 4.47 -1.71
C PHE A 99 -30.03 3.73 -1.02
N GLY A 100 -30.35 2.90 -0.02
CA GLY A 100 -29.36 2.02 0.60
C GLY A 100 -28.79 0.98 -0.37
N LYS A 101 -27.52 0.62 -0.19
CA LYS A 101 -26.76 -0.32 -1.05
C LYS A 101 -27.45 -1.70 -1.20
N ASP A 102 -28.22 -2.11 -0.19
CA ASP A 102 -28.91 -3.40 -0.18
C ASP A 102 -30.23 -3.45 -0.93
N THR A 103 -30.77 -2.29 -1.32
CA THR A 103 -32.08 -2.19 -1.96
C THR A 103 -32.07 -2.73 -3.39
N LYS A 104 -33.21 -3.28 -3.85
CA LYS A 104 -33.37 -3.75 -5.25
C LYS A 104 -33.13 -2.62 -6.26
N ALA A 105 -33.60 -1.40 -5.94
CA ALA A 105 -33.41 -0.22 -6.78
C ALA A 105 -31.93 0.11 -6.97
N TYR A 106 -31.16 0.20 -5.87
CA TYR A 106 -29.72 0.44 -5.92
C TYR A 106 -28.99 -0.67 -6.70
N LYS A 107 -29.30 -1.94 -6.42
CA LYS A 107 -28.70 -3.09 -7.12
C LYS A 107 -29.00 -3.10 -8.61
N SER A 108 -30.18 -2.64 -9.04
CA SER A 108 -30.54 -2.54 -10.45
C SER A 108 -29.78 -1.39 -11.15
N TRP A 109 -29.79 -0.21 -10.54
CA TRP A 109 -29.11 0.97 -11.06
C TRP A 109 -27.58 0.81 -11.15
N SER A 110 -26.96 0.23 -10.13
CA SER A 110 -25.50 0.03 -10.07
C SER A 110 -24.96 -0.98 -11.09
N LYS A 111 -25.79 -1.90 -11.64
CA LYS A 111 -25.36 -2.89 -12.65
C LYS A 111 -24.78 -2.26 -13.92
N ASN A 112 -25.24 -1.06 -14.28
CA ASN A 112 -24.80 -0.38 -15.49
C ASN A 112 -23.58 0.54 -15.24
N ILE A 113 -23.15 0.68 -13.98
CA ILE A 113 -22.03 1.52 -13.61
C ILE A 113 -20.76 0.66 -13.55
N LYS A 114 -19.82 0.94 -14.45
CA LYS A 114 -18.53 0.22 -14.53
C LYS A 114 -17.46 0.76 -13.57
N LYS A 115 -17.80 1.75 -12.74
CA LYS A 115 -16.92 2.40 -11.77
C LYS A 115 -17.25 1.95 -10.36
N GLN A 116 -16.30 2.05 -9.44
CA GLN A 116 -16.63 1.90 -8.02
C GLN A 116 -17.46 3.09 -7.55
N ILE A 117 -18.59 2.81 -6.90
CA ILE A 117 -19.53 3.84 -6.44
C ILE A 117 -19.16 4.25 -5.01
N LEU A 118 -18.89 5.53 -4.84
CA LEU A 118 -18.74 6.21 -3.56
C LEU A 118 -20.03 6.99 -3.25
N THR A 119 -20.37 7.09 -1.97
CA THR A 119 -21.35 8.08 -1.49
C THR A 119 -20.75 9.48 -1.56
N GLU A 120 -21.61 10.50 -1.53
CA GLU A 120 -21.17 11.90 -1.53
C GLU A 120 -20.25 12.19 -0.32
N GLN A 121 -20.58 11.64 0.83
CA GLN A 121 -19.76 11.79 2.04
C GLN A 121 -18.39 11.11 1.90
N GLU A 122 -18.33 9.94 1.25
CA GLU A 122 -17.06 9.25 0.97
C GLU A 122 -16.19 10.03 -0.02
N HIS A 123 -16.81 10.61 -1.05
CA HIS A 123 -16.13 11.47 -2.01
C HIS A 123 -15.54 12.71 -1.33
N ARG A 124 -16.34 13.40 -0.51
CA ARG A 124 -15.90 14.56 0.27
C ARG A 124 -14.71 14.24 1.17
N ILE A 125 -14.76 13.12 1.90
CA ILE A 125 -13.61 12.66 2.72
C ILE A 125 -12.35 12.50 1.86
N CYS A 126 -12.46 11.95 0.66
CA CYS A 126 -11.30 11.82 -0.23
C CYS A 126 -10.71 13.17 -0.63
N LEU A 127 -11.55 14.16 -0.94
CA LEU A 127 -11.12 15.52 -1.28
C LEU A 127 -10.44 16.22 -0.10
N GLU A 128 -11.00 16.13 1.11
CA GLU A 128 -10.39 16.72 2.31
C GLU A 128 -9.02 16.11 2.63
N MET A 129 -8.90 14.78 2.51
CA MET A 129 -7.60 14.10 2.68
C MET A 129 -6.59 14.52 1.60
N GLN A 130 -7.02 14.71 0.35
CA GLN A 130 -6.15 15.23 -0.70
C GLN A 130 -5.70 16.66 -0.37
N CYS A 131 -6.62 17.54 0.05
CA CYS A 131 -6.30 18.90 0.47
C CYS A 131 -5.28 18.92 1.61
N ALA A 132 -5.43 18.05 2.62
CA ALA A 132 -4.48 17.95 3.72
C ALA A 132 -3.08 17.50 3.25
N VAL A 133 -3.01 16.49 2.37
CA VAL A 133 -1.74 16.03 1.78
C VAL A 133 -1.09 17.15 0.96
N LEU A 134 -1.85 17.81 0.09
CA LEU A 134 -1.33 18.90 -0.75
C LEU A 134 -1.00 20.15 0.05
N SER A 135 -1.56 20.35 1.25
CA SER A 135 -1.22 21.48 2.13
C SER A 135 0.12 21.27 2.86
N ASN A 136 0.52 20.01 3.08
CA ASN A 136 1.80 19.68 3.71
C ASN A 136 2.98 19.95 2.75
N LYS A 137 3.89 20.85 3.15
CA LYS A 137 5.03 21.30 2.32
C LYS A 137 5.97 20.15 1.95
N GLU A 138 6.30 19.28 2.90
CA GLU A 138 7.20 18.14 2.69
C GLU A 138 6.57 17.10 1.77
N ALA A 139 5.27 16.83 1.95
CA ALA A 139 4.53 15.92 1.08
C ALA A 139 4.53 16.41 -0.38
N ARG A 140 4.33 17.70 -0.63
CA ARG A 140 4.41 18.28 -1.98
C ARG A 140 5.78 18.13 -2.62
N VAL A 141 6.85 18.30 -1.86
CA VAL A 141 8.23 18.10 -2.36
C VAL A 141 8.44 16.64 -2.76
N LEU A 142 8.03 15.71 -1.90
CA LEU A 142 8.17 14.27 -2.11
C LEU A 142 7.32 13.76 -3.30
N PHE A 143 6.08 14.24 -3.43
CA PHE A 143 5.21 13.95 -4.58
C PHE A 143 5.50 14.81 -5.83
N GLY A 144 6.62 15.54 -5.85
CA GLY A 144 7.05 16.36 -6.99
C GLY A 144 7.56 15.56 -8.21
N ASP A 145 8.85 15.68 -8.56
CA ASP A 145 9.46 15.00 -9.73
C ASP A 145 9.58 13.47 -9.55
N GLY A 146 8.44 12.78 -9.64
CA GLY A 146 8.33 11.34 -9.44
C GLY A 146 7.25 10.68 -10.29
N PHE A 147 7.02 9.40 -10.01
CA PHE A 147 6.05 8.59 -10.75
C PHE A 147 5.18 7.77 -9.80
N PRO A 148 3.86 7.75 -10.01
CA PRO A 148 2.97 6.91 -9.22
C PRO A 148 3.01 5.45 -9.69
N GLU A 149 2.73 4.54 -8.76
CA GLU A 149 2.28 3.17 -9.00
C GLU A 149 3.20 2.32 -9.90
N LYS A 150 4.51 2.57 -9.83
CA LYS A 150 5.50 1.85 -10.65
C LYS A 150 5.70 0.43 -10.14
N VAL A 151 5.67 -0.53 -11.06
CA VAL A 151 5.93 -1.94 -10.79
C VAL A 151 7.39 -2.26 -11.05
N ILE A 152 8.01 -2.96 -10.10
CA ILE A 152 9.33 -3.57 -10.26
C ILE A 152 9.24 -5.08 -10.07
N ARG A 153 9.93 -5.83 -10.94
CA ARG A 153 10.03 -7.30 -10.88
C ARG A 153 11.47 -7.73 -10.79
N PHE A 154 11.85 -8.44 -9.75
CA PHE A 154 13.25 -8.72 -9.41
C PHE A 154 13.41 -10.10 -8.80
N THR A 155 14.63 -10.62 -8.78
CA THR A 155 14.96 -11.87 -8.08
C THR A 155 15.58 -11.53 -6.73
N TYR A 156 15.02 -12.07 -5.65
CA TYR A 156 15.47 -11.78 -4.29
C TYR A 156 15.43 -13.07 -3.45
N ASN A 157 16.56 -13.43 -2.84
CA ASN A 157 16.76 -14.69 -2.09
C ASN A 157 16.21 -15.93 -2.81
N GLY A 158 16.43 -16.03 -4.13
CA GLY A 158 15.96 -17.14 -4.96
C GLY A 158 14.50 -17.08 -5.38
N PHE A 159 13.73 -16.07 -4.95
CA PHE A 159 12.33 -15.88 -5.34
C PHE A 159 12.19 -14.81 -6.42
N LYS A 160 11.45 -15.14 -7.49
CA LYS A 160 10.87 -14.11 -8.37
C LYS A 160 9.90 -13.28 -7.52
N SER A 161 10.14 -11.98 -7.47
CA SER A 161 9.46 -11.05 -6.59
C SER A 161 8.92 -9.84 -7.36
N GLN A 162 7.87 -9.22 -6.82
CA GLN A 162 7.31 -7.99 -7.38
C GLN A 162 6.93 -6.98 -6.30
N SER A 163 6.95 -5.70 -6.67
CA SER A 163 6.45 -4.61 -5.83
C SER A 163 5.83 -3.55 -6.72
N ARG A 164 4.73 -2.96 -6.25
CA ARG A 164 4.13 -1.76 -6.82
C ARG A 164 4.34 -0.64 -5.82
N ILE A 165 5.12 0.36 -6.23
CA ILE A 165 5.55 1.47 -5.38
C ILE A 165 4.54 2.59 -5.58
N ASP A 166 3.84 3.00 -4.52
CA ASP A 166 2.86 4.09 -4.53
C ASP A 166 3.40 5.32 -5.25
N TRP A 167 4.61 5.77 -4.86
CA TRP A 167 5.31 6.84 -5.53
C TRP A 167 6.82 6.66 -5.47
N PHE A 168 7.49 6.90 -6.61
CA PHE A 168 8.94 6.94 -6.67
C PHE A 168 9.43 8.30 -7.15
N ASN A 169 10.06 9.05 -6.26
CA ASN A 169 10.71 10.31 -6.57
C ASN A 169 12.16 10.04 -6.96
N ARG A 170 12.61 10.56 -8.11
CA ARG A 170 13.97 10.26 -8.62
C ARG A 170 15.10 10.86 -7.80
N TRP A 171 14.78 11.83 -6.94
CA TRP A 171 15.74 12.52 -6.08
C TRP A 171 15.66 12.10 -4.62
N TYR A 172 14.51 11.63 -4.15
CA TYR A 172 14.31 11.27 -2.74
C TYR A 172 14.11 9.77 -2.53
N GLY A 173 13.62 9.02 -3.52
CA GLY A 173 13.40 7.58 -3.41
C GLY A 173 11.94 7.19 -3.24
N ILE A 174 11.68 6.24 -2.34
CA ILE A 174 10.36 5.63 -2.17
C ILE A 174 9.50 6.51 -1.26
N VAL A 175 8.28 6.78 -1.69
CA VAL A 175 7.27 7.49 -0.90
C VAL A 175 6.01 6.64 -0.90
N ASP A 176 5.57 6.24 0.29
CA ASP A 176 4.43 5.36 0.49
C ASP A 176 3.31 6.13 1.21
N LEU A 177 2.12 6.13 0.64
CA LEU A 177 0.98 6.85 1.19
C LEU A 177 0.22 5.92 2.12
N LYS A 178 -0.19 6.42 3.28
CA LYS A 178 -0.97 5.67 4.25
C LYS A 178 -2.11 6.53 4.77
N THR A 179 -3.28 5.92 4.87
CA THR A 179 -4.42 6.51 5.56
C THR A 179 -4.50 5.93 6.97
N CYS A 180 -4.63 6.75 8.01
CA CYS A 180 -4.71 6.30 9.39
C CYS A 180 -5.95 6.86 10.11
N ARG A 181 -6.23 6.36 11.32
CA ARG A 181 -7.31 6.87 12.16
C ARG A 181 -6.82 8.01 13.07
N ASP A 182 -5.64 7.84 13.67
CA ASP A 182 -5.04 8.79 14.60
C ASP A 182 -3.55 8.87 14.34
N ILE A 183 -3.09 10.01 13.81
CA ILE A 183 -1.70 10.23 13.44
C ILE A 183 -0.78 10.21 14.68
N SER A 184 -1.29 10.60 15.85
CA SER A 184 -0.55 10.58 17.11
C SER A 184 -0.15 9.16 17.52
N ARG A 185 -0.84 8.13 17.00
CA ARG A 185 -0.56 6.71 17.25
C ARG A 185 0.09 6.01 16.06
N PHE A 186 0.40 6.74 14.98
CA PHE A 186 0.83 6.13 13.73
C PHE A 186 2.14 5.35 13.83
N ILE A 187 3.04 5.70 14.77
CA ILE A 187 4.24 4.90 15.05
C ILE A 187 3.89 3.47 15.49
N TYR A 188 2.80 3.29 16.24
CA TYR A 188 2.30 1.97 16.60
C TYR A 188 1.73 1.25 15.38
N ASP A 189 1.02 1.96 14.50
CA ASP A 189 0.52 1.41 13.23
C ASP A 189 1.67 0.91 12.34
N ILE A 190 2.78 1.67 12.24
CA ILE A 190 3.99 1.25 11.50
C ILE A 190 4.49 -0.11 11.98
N LYS A 191 4.53 -0.33 13.30
CA LYS A 191 4.95 -1.60 13.90
C LYS A 191 3.89 -2.68 13.71
N TYR A 192 2.64 -2.38 14.05
CA TYR A 192 1.53 -3.33 14.06
C TYR A 192 1.24 -3.91 12.68
N PHE A 193 1.21 -3.05 11.65
CA PHE A 193 0.96 -3.47 10.27
C PHE A 193 2.23 -3.90 9.52
N GLY A 194 3.40 -3.85 10.17
CA GLY A 194 4.66 -4.28 9.57
C GLY A 194 5.13 -3.44 8.38
N TYR A 195 4.82 -2.14 8.37
CA TYR A 195 5.17 -1.24 7.26
C TYR A 195 6.68 -1.19 7.01
N LEU A 196 7.51 -1.29 8.04
CA LEU A 196 8.97 -1.36 7.86
C LEU A 196 9.40 -2.57 7.01
N ASN A 197 8.79 -3.74 7.20
CA ASN A 197 9.10 -4.92 6.39
C ASN A 197 8.62 -4.75 4.94
N GLN A 198 7.45 -4.13 4.74
CA GLN A 198 6.99 -3.79 3.40
C GLN A 198 7.97 -2.86 2.68
N LEU A 199 8.36 -1.77 3.33
CA LEU A 199 9.23 -0.75 2.77
C LEU A 199 10.66 -1.23 2.56
N ALA A 200 11.19 -2.06 3.45
CA ALA A 200 12.49 -2.71 3.25
C ALA A 200 12.48 -3.64 2.03
N PHE A 201 11.38 -4.36 1.79
CA PHE A 201 11.20 -5.18 0.59
C PHE A 201 11.21 -4.33 -0.69
N TYR A 202 10.52 -3.18 -0.67
CA TYR A 202 10.50 -2.25 -1.80
C TYR A 202 11.89 -1.65 -2.04
N ARG A 203 12.57 -1.17 -0.98
CA ARG A 203 13.92 -0.58 -1.07
C ARG A 203 14.94 -1.57 -1.62
N LYS A 204 14.89 -2.84 -1.21
CA LYS A 204 15.73 -3.90 -1.78
C LYS A 204 15.45 -4.10 -3.27
N GLY A 205 14.17 -4.17 -3.66
CA GLY A 205 13.79 -4.30 -5.07
C GLY A 205 14.31 -3.14 -5.93
N VAL A 206 14.18 -1.90 -5.44
CA VAL A 206 14.74 -0.71 -6.09
C VAL A 206 16.26 -0.81 -6.20
N PHE A 207 16.95 -1.20 -5.11
CA PHE A 207 18.40 -1.38 -5.12
C PHE A 207 18.84 -2.41 -6.16
N ILE A 208 18.19 -3.58 -6.23
CA ILE A 208 18.50 -4.62 -7.23
C ILE A 208 18.31 -4.08 -8.66
N LYS A 209 17.32 -3.20 -8.87
CA LYS A 209 17.02 -2.65 -10.21
C LYS A 209 17.90 -1.50 -10.64
N THR A 210 18.44 -0.74 -9.69
CA THR A 210 19.04 0.57 -9.97
C THR A 210 20.46 0.71 -9.45
N GLY A 211 20.90 -0.18 -8.56
CA GLY A 211 22.14 -0.05 -7.80
C GLY A 211 22.09 1.00 -6.68
N VAL A 212 20.96 1.71 -6.50
CA VAL A 212 20.84 2.82 -5.55
C VAL A 212 20.04 2.41 -4.32
N LYS A 213 20.63 2.57 -3.14
CA LYS A 213 19.96 2.40 -1.85
C LYS A 213 19.30 3.73 -1.47
N CYS A 214 18.05 3.90 -1.89
CA CYS A 214 17.34 5.18 -1.73
C CYS A 214 16.79 5.39 -0.30
N GLU A 215 16.48 6.65 0.03
CA GLU A 215 15.68 6.98 1.22
C GLU A 215 14.24 6.49 1.05
N VAL A 216 13.54 6.39 2.18
CA VAL A 216 12.15 5.92 2.22
C VAL A 216 11.33 6.80 3.16
N TYR A 217 10.15 7.18 2.69
CA TYR A 217 9.23 8.06 3.39
C TYR A 217 7.85 7.42 3.47
N ILE A 218 7.16 7.66 4.58
CA ILE A 218 5.72 7.42 4.70
C ILE A 218 5.03 8.78 4.82
N ILE A 219 4.00 9.00 4.02
CA ILE A 219 3.08 10.12 4.18
C ILE A 219 1.81 9.55 4.79
N ALA A 220 1.47 9.95 6.02
CA ALA A 220 0.26 9.52 6.70
C ALA A 220 -0.78 10.65 6.69
N VAL A 221 -2.03 10.32 6.39
CA VAL A 221 -3.16 11.25 6.45
C VAL A 221 -4.33 10.62 7.21
N GLU A 222 -4.91 11.36 8.14
CA GLU A 222 -6.06 10.91 8.93
C GLU A 222 -7.33 10.83 8.10
N LYS A 223 -8.20 9.86 8.40
CA LYS A 223 -9.53 9.70 7.77
C LYS A 223 -10.63 10.53 8.43
N ILE A 224 -10.30 11.24 9.51
CA ILE A 224 -11.25 12.02 10.33
C ILE A 224 -10.73 13.44 10.48
N GLU A 225 -11.64 14.38 10.72
CA GLU A 225 -11.32 15.79 11.01
C GLU A 225 -10.29 15.91 12.16
N PRO A 226 -9.27 16.79 12.04
CA PRO A 226 -9.07 17.79 10.99
C PRO A 226 -8.19 17.29 9.82
N TYR A 227 -8.21 15.97 9.54
CA TYR A 227 -7.47 15.30 8.46
C TYR A 227 -5.94 15.55 8.52
N ARG A 228 -5.33 15.47 9.71
CA ARG A 228 -3.90 15.79 9.88
C ARG A 228 -3.04 14.96 8.92
N CYS A 229 -1.99 15.58 8.39
CA CYS A 229 -1.04 14.95 7.47
C CYS A 229 0.40 15.16 7.95
N GLU A 230 1.13 14.07 8.14
CA GLU A 230 2.53 14.07 8.57
C GLU A 230 3.41 13.22 7.63
N VAL A 231 4.68 13.62 7.54
CA VAL A 231 5.70 12.96 6.74
C VAL A 231 6.75 12.35 7.65
N TYR A 232 6.96 11.04 7.52
CA TYR A 232 7.92 10.28 8.29
C TYR A 232 9.06 9.82 7.37
N ARG A 233 10.28 10.32 7.59
CA ARG A 233 11.48 9.71 7.01
C ARG A 233 11.89 8.51 7.85
N ILE A 234 12.01 7.34 7.21
CA ILE A 234 12.38 6.13 7.92
C ILE A 234 13.90 6.07 8.09
N ASN A 235 14.37 5.83 9.32
CA ASN A 235 15.79 5.64 9.57
C ASN A 235 16.32 4.42 8.77
N PRO A 236 17.37 4.58 7.94
CA PRO A 236 17.94 3.49 7.15
C PRO A 236 18.31 2.24 7.97
N ALA A 237 18.74 2.39 9.22
CA ALA A 237 19.08 1.26 10.09
C ALA A 237 17.85 0.41 10.46
N LEU A 238 16.67 1.02 10.63
CA LEU A 238 15.43 0.28 10.88
C LEU A 238 15.01 -0.53 9.65
N LEU A 239 15.24 0.02 8.46
CA LEU A 239 15.00 -0.69 7.21
C LEU A 239 15.99 -1.84 7.02
N ASP A 240 17.25 -1.68 7.41
CA ASP A 240 18.26 -2.76 7.38
C ASP A 240 17.86 -3.94 8.29
N LEU A 241 17.36 -3.65 9.50
CA LEU A 241 16.81 -4.69 10.39
C LEU A 241 15.56 -5.37 9.82
N ALA A 242 14.65 -4.59 9.22
CA ALA A 242 13.44 -5.12 8.59
C ALA A 242 13.75 -5.91 7.30
N GLU A 243 14.82 -5.57 6.59
CA GLU A 243 15.38 -6.30 5.45
C GLU A 243 15.89 -7.67 5.89
N ALA A 244 16.71 -7.75 6.95
CA ALA A 244 17.17 -9.02 7.52
C ALA A 244 15.99 -9.91 7.96
N THR A 245 14.93 -9.30 8.52
CA THR A 245 13.68 -9.99 8.87
C THR A 245 12.96 -10.56 7.64
N ASN A 246 12.93 -9.81 6.52
CA ASN A 246 12.39 -10.30 5.26
C ASN A 246 13.23 -11.48 4.72
N GLU A 247 14.56 -11.35 4.73
CA GLU A 247 15.47 -12.37 4.21
C GLU A 247 15.32 -13.68 4.99
N LYS A 248 15.26 -13.62 6.33
CA LYS A 248 14.96 -14.78 7.19
C LYS A 248 13.61 -15.40 6.84
N ALA A 249 12.56 -14.59 6.67
CA ALA A 249 11.24 -15.10 6.31
C ALA A 249 11.23 -15.78 4.92
N MET A 250 12.04 -15.30 3.97
CA MET A 250 12.17 -15.94 2.65
C MET A 250 12.92 -17.27 2.72
N VAL A 251 13.95 -17.38 3.57
CA VAL A 251 14.63 -18.66 3.86
C VAL A 251 13.64 -19.66 4.45
N ASP A 252 12.91 -19.26 5.50
CA ASP A 252 11.88 -20.10 6.13
C ASP A 252 10.81 -20.53 5.11
N LEU A 253 10.38 -19.62 4.23
CA LEU A 253 9.42 -19.92 3.16
C LEU A 253 9.98 -20.96 2.18
N GLY A 254 11.25 -20.86 1.85
CA GLY A 254 11.95 -21.84 1.02
C GLY A 254 11.95 -23.22 1.66
N GLU A 255 12.18 -23.28 2.97
CA GLU A 255 12.17 -24.54 3.73
C GLU A 255 10.77 -25.16 3.83
N CYS A 256 9.75 -24.36 4.13
CA CYS A 256 8.36 -24.83 4.10
C CYS A 256 7.98 -25.42 2.74
N LYS A 257 8.44 -24.81 1.64
CA LYS A 257 8.19 -25.33 0.28
C LYS A 257 8.90 -26.66 0.00
N LYS A 258 10.07 -26.90 0.60
CA LYS A 258 10.83 -28.15 0.41
C LYS A 258 10.26 -29.31 1.24
N THR A 259 9.83 -29.01 2.47
CA THR A 259 9.40 -30.02 3.45
C THR A 259 7.88 -30.23 3.49
N ASP A 260 7.12 -29.34 2.88
CA ASP A 260 5.65 -29.25 2.99
C ASP A 260 5.14 -29.04 4.44
N VAL A 261 5.99 -28.48 5.31
CA VAL A 261 5.65 -28.14 6.70
C VAL A 261 5.31 -26.67 6.83
N TRP A 262 4.02 -26.36 7.02
CA TRP A 262 3.49 -24.98 7.03
C TRP A 262 2.98 -24.52 8.40
N ILE A 263 3.42 -25.16 9.48
CA ILE A 263 2.99 -24.85 10.84
C ILE A 263 4.20 -24.36 11.63
N ARG A 264 4.04 -23.27 12.38
CA ARG A 264 5.03 -22.80 13.35
C ARG A 264 4.50 -23.09 14.74
N ASN A 265 5.00 -24.15 15.36
CA ASN A 265 4.79 -24.39 16.78
C ASN A 265 5.80 -23.53 17.54
N LYS A 266 5.31 -22.61 18.38
CA LYS A 266 6.14 -21.84 19.30
C LYS A 266 5.44 -21.81 20.65
N LEU A 267 6.18 -22.16 21.71
CA LEU A 267 5.81 -21.74 23.06
C LEU A 267 6.01 -20.22 23.12
N ILE A 268 5.01 -19.49 23.60
CA ILE A 268 5.07 -18.04 23.77
C ILE A 268 5.05 -17.78 25.27
N GLU A 269 6.16 -17.30 25.80
CA GLU A 269 6.26 -16.81 27.17
C GLU A 269 5.94 -15.31 27.16
N ILE A 270 5.00 -14.90 28.01
CA ILE A 270 4.64 -13.49 28.20
C ILE A 270 5.32 -13.05 29.49
N GLU A 271 6.42 -12.29 29.37
CA GLU A 271 7.19 -11.82 30.52
C GLU A 271 6.63 -10.54 31.14
N TYR A 272 5.84 -9.75 30.40
CA TYR A 272 5.08 -8.58 30.89
C TYR A 272 4.01 -8.15 29.86
N LEU A 273 3.01 -7.38 30.31
CA LEU A 273 1.91 -6.80 29.50
C LEU A 273 2.07 -5.29 29.36
#